data_AF-A0A2E1ALQ9-F1
#
_entry.id   AF-A0A2E1ALQ9-F1
#
_cell.length_a   1.000
_cell.length_b   1.000
_cell.length_c   1.000
_cell.angle_alpha   90.00
_cell.angle_beta   90.00
_cell.angle_gamma   90.00
#
_symmetry.space_group_name_H-M   'P 1'
#
loop_
_entity.id
_entity.type
_entity.pdbx_description
1 polymer ?
#
loop_
_entity_poly.entity_id
_entity_poly.type
_entity_poly.pdbx_seq_one_letter_code
_entity_poly.pdbx_strand_id
1 'polypeptide(L)'
;MGMTEFDDLLAGLDDDNVDSGATDRDAKRQAAFEARVEKYMRAALSTKLAKNKRLKAIEFLGESGEPKAIPALVRIYSNDKDPKMRDAAEYSLGMFRSLDDAIDGTQPERDQALDLLSDIVMEGQLGRRANKRPYYVAMGLLFITFLALASVAGLMAADVISLGGTPVAQVTVAPSSTPLPPNADAVGAELRQLYNDLINDAALLQQQMQVAGRGESIDCSLTFAQPEPVNVPAGLPETEMADFTAIADPLNTARATLADLLNVFQQSCSNQTAIPRADAVTYGDTIVEVQRDLNTLSADIAPLPEDMPTTMPTEPPATENVPTEPAATDVVPTEEPATSTADVTAAPEATATVMIDTRVLQQELVSMQSIVDEMTSFRGGITILLQYWNDVEFTGSTLGCREIVPTIPDNYVLPDEIAAAAPTEMLSAVDNLNLGLDLARQAWESFTSTCARGEAALANVVEQQKVVAVTAQSALADAQSDIDAARQALR
;
A
#
# COMPACT_ATOMS: atom_id res chain seq x y z
N MET A 1 35.25 -36.91 13.34
CA MET A 1 36.02 -36.71 14.59
C MET A 1 35.79 -35.27 15.02
N GLY A 2 35.11 -35.05 16.17
CA GLY A 2 34.95 -33.72 16.78
C GLY A 2 33.57 -33.04 16.66
N MET A 3 32.47 -33.73 16.97
CA MET A 3 31.20 -33.07 17.37
C MET A 3 30.92 -33.28 18.87
N THR A 4 31.41 -34.37 19.46
CA THR A 4 31.23 -34.70 20.89
C THR A 4 32.08 -33.86 21.86
N GLU A 5 33.25 -33.37 21.44
CA GLU A 5 34.10 -32.51 22.30
C GLU A 5 33.56 -31.07 22.42
N PHE A 6 32.56 -30.72 21.61
CA PHE A 6 31.87 -29.44 21.72
C PHE A 6 30.80 -29.46 22.82
N ASP A 7 30.21 -30.63 23.10
CA ASP A 7 29.17 -30.80 24.11
C ASP A 7 29.74 -30.96 25.53
N ASP A 8 30.94 -31.55 25.70
CA ASP A 8 31.54 -31.73 27.04
C ASP A 8 32.00 -30.44 27.73
N LEU A 9 32.16 -29.34 26.99
CA LEU A 9 32.36 -28.00 27.56
C LEU A 9 31.03 -27.22 27.73
N LEU A 10 29.90 -27.84 27.39
CA LEU A 10 28.56 -27.25 27.40
C LEU A 10 27.53 -28.04 28.20
N ALA A 11 27.85 -29.25 28.66
CA ALA A 11 27.00 -30.13 29.45
C ALA A 11 27.14 -29.82 30.94
N GLY A 12 26.17 -29.12 31.52
CA GLY A 12 26.19 -28.86 32.97
C GLY A 12 24.89 -28.40 33.60
N LEU A 13 23.81 -28.22 32.84
CA LEU A 13 22.54 -27.74 33.36
C LEU A 13 21.45 -28.27 32.44
N ASP A 14 20.83 -29.39 32.77
CA ASP A 14 19.52 -29.82 32.25
C ASP A 14 19.12 -31.12 32.98
N ASP A 15 18.57 -30.99 34.18
CA ASP A 15 17.83 -32.07 34.82
C ASP A 15 16.82 -31.44 35.79
N ASP A 16 15.59 -31.21 35.31
CA ASP A 16 14.41 -31.14 36.18
C ASP A 16 13.13 -31.36 35.36
N ASN A 17 12.54 -32.53 35.63
CA ASN A 17 11.37 -33.11 35.00
C ASN A 17 10.09 -32.59 35.69
N VAL A 18 9.30 -31.75 35.03
CA VAL A 18 7.94 -31.38 35.46
C VAL A 18 7.00 -31.31 34.26
N ASP A 19 6.00 -32.20 34.30
CA ASP A 19 4.91 -32.38 33.35
C ASP A 19 3.79 -31.36 33.62
N SER A 20 3.83 -30.22 32.92
CA SER A 20 2.73 -29.26 32.87
C SER A 20 2.65 -28.62 31.50
N GLY A 21 1.59 -28.92 30.74
CA GLY A 21 1.04 -28.09 29.66
C GLY A 21 1.93 -27.89 28.41
N ALA A 22 1.42 -28.18 27.22
CA ALA A 22 2.13 -27.93 25.96
C ALA A 22 2.71 -26.49 25.86
N THR A 23 2.00 -25.50 26.39
CA THR A 23 2.42 -24.09 26.43
C THR A 23 3.68 -23.81 27.26
N ASP A 24 3.90 -24.53 28.37
CA ASP A 24 5.12 -24.37 29.19
C ASP A 24 6.33 -24.98 28.50
N ARG A 25 6.13 -26.07 27.74
CA ARG A 25 7.20 -26.70 26.94
C ARG A 25 7.65 -25.78 25.80
N ASP A 26 6.71 -25.11 25.14
CA ASP A 26 7.00 -24.19 24.04
C ASP A 26 7.75 -22.94 24.55
N ALA A 27 7.29 -22.36 25.66
CA ALA A 27 7.98 -21.25 26.32
C ALA A 27 9.41 -21.63 26.75
N LYS A 28 9.61 -22.83 27.33
CA LYS A 28 10.94 -23.36 27.69
C LYS A 28 11.83 -23.55 26.46
N ARG A 29 11.30 -24.07 25.36
CA ARG A 29 12.04 -24.25 24.10
C ARG A 29 12.47 -22.92 23.50
N GLN A 30 11.58 -21.95 23.46
CA GLN A 30 11.89 -20.60 22.99
C GLN A 30 12.97 -19.94 23.86
N ALA A 31 12.83 -20.01 25.20
CA ALA A 31 13.84 -19.48 26.11
C ALA A 31 15.21 -20.17 25.94
N ALA A 32 15.22 -21.49 25.73
CA ALA A 32 16.45 -22.24 25.45
C ALA A 32 17.08 -21.84 24.10
N PHE A 33 16.27 -21.59 23.08
CA PHE A 33 16.73 -21.10 21.78
C PHE A 33 17.35 -19.70 21.90
N GLU A 34 16.67 -18.76 22.56
CA GLU A 34 17.20 -17.41 22.80
C GLU A 34 18.54 -17.44 23.56
N ALA A 35 18.62 -18.26 24.61
CA ALA A 35 19.87 -18.46 25.37
C ALA A 35 21.00 -19.03 24.49
N ARG A 36 20.67 -19.93 23.56
CA ARG A 36 21.64 -20.44 22.56
C ARG A 36 22.09 -19.33 21.61
N VAL A 37 21.19 -18.51 21.09
CA VAL A 37 21.54 -17.37 20.21
C VAL A 37 22.50 -16.44 20.92
N GLU A 38 22.19 -16.02 22.15
CA GLU A 38 23.05 -15.11 22.91
C GLU A 38 24.45 -15.70 23.15
N LYS A 39 24.51 -16.99 23.48
CA LYS A 39 25.76 -17.73 23.65
C LYS A 39 26.60 -17.74 22.36
N TYR A 40 25.97 -17.94 21.20
CA TYR A 40 26.66 -17.90 19.91
C TYR A 40 27.06 -16.48 19.50
N MET A 41 26.28 -15.44 19.83
CA MET A 41 26.69 -14.04 19.64
C MET A 41 27.97 -13.73 20.41
N ARG A 42 28.03 -14.12 21.70
CA ARG A 42 29.24 -13.97 22.53
C ARG A 42 30.43 -14.75 21.95
N ALA A 43 30.19 -15.95 21.44
CA ALA A 43 31.23 -16.78 20.82
C ALA A 43 31.77 -16.16 19.52
N ALA A 44 30.90 -15.66 18.64
CA ALA A 44 31.27 -15.04 17.38
C ALA A 44 32.16 -13.80 17.59
N LEU A 45 31.83 -12.98 18.60
CA LEU A 45 32.57 -11.76 18.95
C LEU A 45 33.83 -12.01 19.81
N SER A 46 34.02 -13.22 20.36
CA SER A 46 35.14 -13.50 21.25
C SER A 46 36.47 -13.64 20.50
N THR A 47 37.45 -12.79 20.83
CA THR A 47 38.81 -12.89 20.31
C THR A 47 39.63 -14.03 20.92
N LYS A 48 39.14 -14.64 22.02
CA LYS A 48 39.82 -15.74 22.73
C LYS A 48 39.50 -17.11 22.13
N LEU A 49 38.41 -17.23 21.37
CA LEU A 49 38.01 -18.50 20.76
C LEU A 49 38.80 -18.77 19.48
N ALA A 50 39.10 -20.05 19.25
CA ALA A 50 39.71 -20.50 18.00
C ALA A 50 38.82 -20.11 16.81
N LYS A 51 39.46 -19.75 15.68
CA LYS A 51 38.78 -19.31 14.45
C LYS A 51 37.63 -20.23 14.06
N ASN A 52 37.87 -21.54 14.09
CA ASN A 52 36.90 -22.55 13.70
C ASN A 52 35.61 -22.49 14.55
N LYS A 53 35.73 -22.15 15.84
CA LYS A 53 34.57 -22.00 16.75
C LYS A 53 33.81 -20.71 16.48
N ARG A 54 34.52 -19.62 16.19
CA ARG A 54 33.91 -18.33 15.84
C ARG A 54 33.16 -18.41 14.51
N LEU A 55 33.74 -19.08 13.51
CA LEU A 55 33.08 -19.33 12.21
C LEU A 55 31.77 -20.10 12.40
N LYS A 56 31.80 -21.22 13.12
CA LYS A 56 30.57 -21.98 13.44
C LYS A 56 29.52 -21.14 14.15
N ALA A 57 29.94 -20.21 15.00
CA ALA A 57 29.03 -19.30 15.66
C ALA A 57 28.37 -18.31 14.69
N ILE A 58 29.15 -17.71 13.78
CA ILE A 58 28.63 -16.81 12.73
C ILE A 58 27.64 -17.55 11.82
N GLU A 59 27.98 -18.78 11.43
CA GLU A 59 27.12 -19.63 10.60
C GLU A 59 25.80 -19.96 11.33
N PHE A 60 25.88 -20.38 12.59
CA PHE A 60 24.69 -20.63 13.41
C PHE A 60 23.79 -19.40 13.50
N LEU A 61 24.37 -18.21 13.71
CA LEU A 61 23.60 -16.98 13.84
C LEU A 61 22.84 -16.63 12.55
N GLY A 62 23.45 -16.83 11.38
CA GLY A 62 22.77 -16.65 10.09
C GLY A 62 21.67 -17.68 9.87
N GLU A 63 21.96 -18.96 10.16
CA GLU A 63 21.01 -20.07 9.98
C GLU A 63 19.88 -20.05 11.01
N SER A 64 20.05 -19.34 12.14
CA SER A 64 19.02 -19.21 13.18
C SER A 64 17.88 -18.26 12.81
N GLY A 65 18.09 -17.34 11.86
CA GLY A 65 17.10 -16.34 11.47
C GLY A 65 16.74 -15.33 12.57
N GLU A 66 17.43 -15.32 13.73
CA GLU A 66 17.07 -14.46 14.86
C GLU A 66 17.58 -13.01 14.65
N PRO A 67 16.69 -12.00 14.52
CA PRO A 67 17.08 -10.63 14.19
C PRO A 67 18.04 -9.98 15.20
N LYS A 68 18.00 -10.40 16.47
CA LYS A 68 18.94 -9.95 17.52
C LYS A 68 20.41 -10.22 17.17
N ALA A 69 20.70 -11.16 16.25
CA ALA A 69 22.05 -11.47 15.81
C ALA A 69 22.64 -10.45 14.82
N ILE A 70 21.80 -9.68 14.11
CA ILE A 70 22.22 -8.77 13.03
C ILE A 70 23.30 -7.77 13.50
N PRO A 71 23.17 -7.06 14.63
CA PRO A 71 24.20 -6.11 15.06
C PRO A 71 25.57 -6.77 15.32
N ALA A 72 25.58 -8.00 15.84
CA ALA A 72 26.82 -8.75 16.05
C ALA A 72 27.48 -9.14 14.72
N LEU A 73 26.69 -9.60 13.74
CA LEU A 73 27.16 -9.94 12.39
C LEU A 73 27.70 -8.72 11.64
N VAL A 74 26.99 -7.59 11.66
CA VAL A 74 27.44 -6.32 11.07
C VAL A 74 28.78 -5.87 11.67
N ARG A 75 28.92 -6.01 12.99
CA ARG A 75 30.18 -5.68 13.67
C ARG A 75 31.33 -6.56 13.21
N ILE A 76 31.11 -7.87 13.01
CA ILE A 76 32.12 -8.81 12.52
C ILE A 76 32.47 -8.50 11.07
N TYR A 77 31.48 -8.31 10.21
CA TYR A 77 31.67 -7.93 8.81
C TYR A 77 32.53 -6.67 8.69
N SER A 78 32.23 -5.64 9.49
CA SER A 78 32.92 -4.35 9.39
C SER A 78 34.31 -4.34 10.03
N ASN A 79 34.52 -5.07 11.12
CA ASN A 79 35.70 -4.88 11.99
C ASN A 79 36.61 -6.12 12.14
N ASP A 80 36.20 -7.31 11.70
CA ASP A 80 37.06 -8.49 11.86
C ASP A 80 38.26 -8.45 10.92
N LYS A 81 39.43 -8.78 11.46
CA LYS A 81 40.69 -8.78 10.71
C LYS A 81 40.78 -9.97 9.75
N ASP A 82 40.14 -11.08 10.07
CA ASP A 82 40.17 -12.29 9.25
C ASP A 82 39.16 -12.19 8.11
N PRO A 83 39.58 -12.22 6.84
CA PRO A 83 38.66 -12.15 5.71
C PRO A 83 37.61 -13.25 5.76
N LYS A 84 37.95 -14.47 6.21
CA LYS A 84 36.99 -15.57 6.29
C LYS A 84 35.85 -15.31 7.27
N MET A 85 36.09 -14.54 8.33
CA MET A 85 35.05 -14.15 9.28
C MET A 85 34.10 -13.12 8.66
N ARG A 86 34.66 -12.19 7.89
CA ARG A 86 33.86 -11.19 7.16
C ARG A 86 32.99 -11.86 6.10
N ASP A 87 33.56 -12.77 5.30
CA ASP A 87 32.82 -13.52 4.27
C ASP A 87 31.68 -14.35 4.90
N ALA A 88 31.94 -14.99 6.05
CA ALA A 88 30.91 -15.73 6.78
C ALA A 88 29.81 -14.79 7.31
N ALA A 89 30.17 -13.62 7.82
CA ALA A 89 29.21 -12.65 8.33
C ALA A 89 28.38 -12.03 7.20
N GLU A 90 28.99 -11.73 6.05
CA GLU A 90 28.31 -11.28 4.84
C GLU A 90 27.30 -12.30 4.36
N TYR A 91 27.70 -13.57 4.27
CA TYR A 91 26.79 -14.66 3.91
C TYR A 91 25.60 -14.75 4.88
N SER A 92 25.87 -14.74 6.20
CA SER A 92 24.82 -14.77 7.22
C SER A 92 23.87 -13.57 7.10
N LEU A 93 24.38 -12.35 6.85
CA LEU A 93 23.55 -11.16 6.60
C LEU A 93 22.72 -11.28 5.32
N GLY A 94 23.26 -11.92 4.27
CA GLY A 94 22.51 -12.25 3.06
C GLY A 94 21.34 -13.20 3.32
N MET A 95 21.46 -14.12 4.28
CA MET A 95 20.34 -14.98 4.70
C MET A 95 19.23 -14.18 5.38
N PHE A 96 19.57 -13.18 6.20
CA PHE A 96 18.57 -12.26 6.78
C PHE A 96 17.84 -11.47 5.71
N ARG A 97 18.55 -10.94 4.71
CA ARG A 97 17.92 -10.23 3.59
C ARG A 97 16.99 -11.15 2.80
N SER A 98 17.43 -12.37 2.49
CA SER A 98 16.58 -13.33 1.78
C SER A 98 15.37 -13.75 2.60
N LEU A 99 15.46 -13.77 3.93
CA LEU A 99 14.34 -14.04 4.81
C LEU A 99 13.36 -12.86 4.82
N ASP A 100 13.87 -11.62 4.85
CA ASP A 100 13.09 -10.38 4.73
C ASP A 100 12.33 -10.34 3.40
N ASP A 101 13.03 -10.56 2.28
CA ASP A 101 12.44 -10.63 0.94
C ASP A 101 11.36 -11.73 0.84
N ALA A 102 11.55 -12.88 1.53
CA ALA A 102 10.58 -13.97 1.54
C ALA A 102 9.35 -13.65 2.42
N ILE A 103 9.55 -12.91 3.51
CA ILE A 103 8.45 -12.43 4.36
C ILE A 103 7.64 -11.38 3.60
N ASP A 104 8.28 -10.50 2.83
CA ASP A 104 7.62 -9.48 2.03
C ASP A 104 7.04 -10.00 0.71
N GLY A 105 7.47 -11.21 0.31
CA GLY A 105 7.04 -11.87 -0.91
C GLY A 105 5.60 -12.37 -0.91
N THR A 106 5.32 -13.30 -1.84
CA THR A 106 3.99 -13.89 -2.01
C THR A 106 3.57 -14.68 -0.76
N GLN A 107 2.27 -14.83 -0.52
CA GLN A 107 1.76 -15.60 0.62
C GLN A 107 2.40 -17.00 0.78
N PRO A 108 2.53 -17.85 -0.26
CA PRO A 108 3.18 -19.15 -0.09
C PRO A 108 4.67 -19.05 0.30
N GLU A 109 5.39 -18.02 -0.14
CA GLU A 109 6.78 -17.79 0.23
C GLU A 109 6.89 -17.34 1.70
N ARG A 110 5.99 -16.45 2.13
CA ARG A 110 5.89 -15.98 3.51
C ARG A 110 5.53 -17.12 4.47
N ASP A 111 4.53 -17.92 4.14
CA ASP A 111 4.10 -19.06 4.95
C ASP A 111 5.25 -20.08 5.06
N GLN A 112 5.94 -20.37 3.95
CA GLN A 112 7.11 -21.24 3.96
C GLN A 112 8.25 -20.68 4.84
N ALA A 113 8.49 -19.36 4.81
CA ALA A 113 9.51 -18.72 5.64
C ALA A 113 9.16 -18.80 7.13
N LEU A 114 7.89 -18.54 7.49
CA LEU A 114 7.40 -18.61 8.88
C LEU A 114 7.41 -20.04 9.43
N ASP A 115 7.03 -21.03 8.61
CA ASP A 115 7.12 -22.45 8.99
C ASP A 115 8.58 -22.86 9.26
N LEU A 116 9.52 -22.46 8.40
CA LEU A 116 10.95 -22.73 8.62
C LEU A 116 11.48 -22.08 9.90
N LEU A 117 11.08 -20.83 10.20
CA LEU A 117 11.46 -20.17 11.44
C LEU A 117 10.86 -20.89 12.66
N SER A 118 9.60 -21.31 12.57
CA SER A 118 8.93 -22.09 13.60
C SER A 118 9.68 -23.41 13.85
N ASP A 119 10.04 -24.15 12.80
CA ASP A 119 10.80 -25.41 12.91
C ASP A 119 12.19 -25.20 13.54
N ILE A 120 12.87 -24.10 13.19
CA ILE A 120 14.17 -23.74 13.78
C ILE A 120 14.04 -23.48 15.29
N VAL A 121 13.02 -22.73 15.70
CA VAL A 121 12.81 -22.37 17.12
C VAL A 121 12.29 -23.57 17.92
N MET A 122 11.32 -24.31 17.38
CA MET A 122 10.56 -25.33 18.10
C MET A 122 11.22 -26.71 18.05
N GLU A 123 11.81 -27.06 16.91
CA GLU A 123 12.46 -28.37 16.70
C GLU A 123 13.98 -28.30 16.74
N GLY A 124 14.56 -27.09 16.71
CA GLY A 124 16.01 -26.91 16.68
C GLY A 124 16.65 -27.38 15.37
N GLN A 125 15.85 -27.60 14.32
CA GLN A 125 16.31 -28.04 13.02
C GLN A 125 16.87 -26.84 12.23
N LEU A 126 18.20 -26.68 12.25
CA LEU A 126 18.85 -25.70 11.39
C LEU A 126 18.80 -26.16 9.93
N GLY A 127 18.46 -25.24 9.02
CA GLY A 127 18.38 -25.50 7.59
C GLY A 127 19.66 -26.17 7.07
N ARG A 128 19.53 -27.38 6.51
CA ARG A 128 20.68 -28.13 6.01
C ARG A 128 21.15 -27.48 4.71
N ARG A 129 22.40 -26.98 4.67
CA ARG A 129 22.98 -26.40 3.45
C ARG A 129 22.75 -27.32 2.25
N ALA A 130 22.01 -26.81 1.26
CA ALA A 130 21.72 -27.54 0.04
C ALA A 130 23.03 -28.01 -0.59
N ASN A 131 23.19 -29.33 -0.72
CA ASN A 131 24.35 -29.90 -1.38
C ASN A 131 24.32 -29.45 -2.85
N LYS A 132 25.25 -28.59 -3.28
CA LYS A 132 25.23 -28.00 -4.63
C LYS A 132 25.53 -29.03 -5.75
N ARG A 133 26.00 -30.24 -5.41
CA ARG A 133 26.32 -31.31 -6.37
C ARG A 133 25.16 -31.68 -7.33
N PRO A 134 23.95 -32.04 -6.85
CA PRO A 134 22.81 -32.34 -7.72
C PRO A 134 22.43 -31.20 -8.66
N TYR A 135 22.54 -29.93 -8.22
CA TYR A 135 22.22 -28.77 -9.06
C TYR A 135 23.17 -28.65 -10.27
N TYR A 136 24.48 -28.78 -10.07
CA TYR A 136 25.44 -28.76 -11.18
C TYR A 136 25.26 -29.93 -12.15
N VAL A 137 24.84 -31.10 -11.65
CA VAL A 137 24.51 -32.26 -12.50
C VAL A 137 23.24 -31.99 -13.33
N ALA A 138 22.19 -31.43 -12.71
CA ALA A 138 20.95 -31.07 -13.41
C ALA A 138 21.18 -29.98 -14.47
N MET A 139 21.95 -28.93 -14.15
CA MET A 139 22.26 -27.86 -15.09
C MET A 139 23.09 -28.35 -16.28
N GLY A 140 24.04 -29.27 -16.05
CA GLY A 140 24.77 -29.93 -17.14
C GLY A 140 23.86 -30.77 -18.04
N LEU A 141 22.88 -31.46 -17.46
CA LEU A 141 21.92 -32.29 -18.19
C LEU A 141 20.97 -31.43 -19.04
N LEU A 142 20.47 -30.32 -18.47
CA LEU A 142 19.66 -29.31 -19.18
C LEU A 142 20.42 -28.67 -20.35
N PHE A 143 21.71 -28.36 -20.17
CA PHE A 143 22.51 -27.79 -21.25
C PHE A 143 22.68 -28.77 -22.42
N ILE A 144 22.84 -30.07 -22.12
CA ILE A 144 22.87 -31.13 -23.15
C ILE A 144 21.52 -31.25 -23.86
N THR A 145 20.40 -31.14 -23.14
CA THR A 145 19.06 -31.20 -23.74
C THR A 145 18.77 -29.99 -24.61
N PHE A 146 19.20 -28.80 -24.18
CA PHE A 146 19.09 -27.58 -24.97
C PHE A 146 19.87 -27.68 -26.29
N LEU A 147 21.09 -28.20 -26.27
CA LEU A 147 21.87 -28.44 -27.50
C LEU A 147 21.20 -29.46 -28.43
N ALA A 148 20.54 -30.49 -27.88
CA ALA A 148 19.77 -31.44 -28.66
C ALA A 148 18.53 -30.79 -29.29
N LEU A 149 17.81 -29.92 -28.57
CA LEU A 149 16.64 -29.22 -29.10
C LEU A 149 17.02 -28.16 -30.15
N ALA A 150 18.12 -27.42 -29.93
CA ALA A 150 18.62 -26.44 -30.88
C ALA A 150 19.06 -27.07 -32.21
N SER A 151 19.64 -28.29 -32.16
CA SER A 151 20.00 -29.03 -33.39
C SER A 151 18.78 -29.54 -34.16
N VAL A 152 17.68 -29.90 -33.47
CA VAL A 152 16.40 -30.24 -34.12
C VAL A 152 15.70 -29.01 -34.70
N ALA A 153 15.70 -27.87 -34.00
CA ALA A 153 15.10 -26.63 -34.47
C ALA A 153 15.84 -26.06 -35.71
N GLY A 154 17.17 -26.17 -35.76
CA GLY A 154 17.96 -25.76 -36.92
C GLY A 154 17.67 -26.58 -38.19
N LEU A 155 17.21 -27.83 -38.04
CA LEU A 155 16.78 -28.67 -39.17
C LEU A 155 15.35 -28.36 -39.63
N MET A 156 14.49 -27.83 -38.76
CA MET A 156 13.11 -27.47 -39.10
C MET A 156 12.98 -26.04 -39.68
N ALA A 157 13.93 -25.15 -39.43
CA ALA A 157 13.90 -23.77 -39.92
C ALA A 157 14.26 -23.59 -41.41
N ALA A 158 14.63 -24.66 -42.11
CA ALA A 158 14.95 -24.62 -43.53
C ALA A 158 13.71 -24.68 -44.44
N ASP A 159 12.56 -25.12 -43.92
CA ASP A 159 11.33 -25.24 -44.69
C ASP A 159 10.14 -24.67 -43.88
N VAL A 160 9.34 -23.82 -44.54
CA VAL A 160 7.97 -23.38 -44.18
C VAL A 160 7.86 -22.32 -43.03
N ILE A 161 7.05 -21.24 -43.03
CA ILE A 161 5.81 -20.83 -43.72
C ILE A 161 5.72 -19.28 -43.74
N SER A 162 5.32 -18.70 -44.87
CA SER A 162 4.74 -17.34 -44.94
C SER A 162 3.24 -17.42 -44.64
N LEU A 163 2.80 -16.95 -43.47
CA LEU A 163 1.39 -16.88 -43.07
C LEU A 163 0.91 -15.43 -43.19
N GLY A 164 0.24 -15.13 -44.30
CA GLY A 164 -0.51 -13.88 -44.49
C GLY A 164 -1.82 -13.94 -43.72
N GLY A 165 -1.88 -13.24 -42.58
CA GLY A 165 -3.13 -12.98 -41.86
C GLY A 165 -3.87 -11.80 -42.47
N THR A 166 -5.13 -12.01 -42.86
CA THR A 166 -6.05 -10.94 -43.28
C THR A 166 -6.62 -10.21 -42.06
N PRO A 167 -6.72 -8.87 -42.08
CA PRO A 167 -7.28 -8.08 -40.98
C PRO A 167 -8.78 -8.35 -40.81
N VAL A 168 -9.22 -8.54 -39.56
CA VAL A 168 -10.63 -8.69 -39.18
C VAL A 168 -11.22 -7.30 -38.99
N ALA A 169 -12.31 -6.99 -39.70
CA ALA A 169 -13.02 -5.71 -39.57
C ALA A 169 -13.75 -5.63 -38.22
N GLN A 170 -13.44 -4.60 -37.43
CA GLN A 170 -14.18 -4.27 -36.21
C GLN A 170 -15.55 -3.70 -36.57
N VAL A 171 -16.60 -4.28 -36.00
CA VAL A 171 -17.98 -3.79 -36.13
C VAL A 171 -18.17 -2.68 -35.10
N THR A 172 -18.25 -1.44 -35.56
CA THR A 172 -18.62 -0.28 -34.75
C THR A 172 -20.13 -0.27 -34.58
N VAL A 173 -20.63 -0.52 -33.36
CA VAL A 173 -22.05 -0.36 -33.02
C VAL A 173 -22.20 1.03 -32.40
N ALA A 174 -22.86 1.95 -33.11
CA ALA A 174 -23.16 3.27 -32.58
C ALA A 174 -24.34 3.17 -31.59
N PRO A 175 -24.18 3.54 -30.31
CA PRO A 175 -25.32 3.63 -29.39
C PRO A 175 -26.17 4.84 -29.78
N SER A 176 -27.42 4.59 -30.13
CA SER A 176 -28.46 5.61 -30.32
C SER A 176 -29.22 5.77 -29.01
N SER A 177 -28.77 6.66 -28.12
CA SER A 177 -29.56 7.07 -26.96
C SER A 177 -30.62 8.08 -27.39
N THR A 178 -31.88 7.78 -27.10
CA THR A 178 -32.95 8.77 -27.16
C THR A 178 -32.80 9.64 -25.91
N PRO A 179 -32.75 10.98 -26.01
CA PRO A 179 -32.50 11.84 -24.85
C PRO A 179 -33.67 11.73 -23.88
N LEU A 180 -33.45 11.06 -22.75
CA LEU A 180 -34.32 11.19 -21.59
C LEU A 180 -34.22 12.64 -21.08
N PRO A 181 -35.29 13.20 -20.48
CA PRO A 181 -35.21 14.49 -19.82
C PRO A 181 -34.11 14.44 -18.74
N PRO A 182 -33.34 15.52 -18.57
CA PRO A 182 -32.26 15.56 -17.58
C PRO A 182 -32.86 15.38 -16.18
N ASN A 183 -32.53 14.26 -15.52
CA ASN A 183 -32.79 14.04 -14.10
C ASN A 183 -31.49 14.23 -13.32
N ALA A 184 -31.57 14.96 -12.21
CA ALA A 184 -30.44 15.20 -11.31
C ALA A 184 -29.73 13.90 -10.90
N ASP A 185 -30.49 12.82 -10.71
CA ASP A 185 -29.94 11.51 -10.34
C ASP A 185 -28.97 10.93 -11.39
N ALA A 186 -29.28 11.09 -12.69
CA ALA A 186 -28.38 10.59 -13.72
C ALA A 186 -27.09 11.41 -13.80
N VAL A 187 -27.19 12.74 -13.63
CA VAL A 187 -26.01 13.62 -13.59
C VAL A 187 -25.15 13.29 -12.37
N GLY A 188 -25.76 13.07 -11.21
CA GLY A 188 -25.05 12.65 -10.00
C GLY A 188 -24.35 11.30 -10.16
N ALA A 189 -25.02 10.31 -10.76
CA ALA A 189 -24.43 9.01 -11.05
C ALA A 189 -23.27 9.11 -12.05
N GLU A 190 -23.40 9.93 -13.09
CA GLU A 190 -22.34 10.17 -14.08
C GLU A 190 -21.11 10.84 -13.47
N LEU A 191 -21.29 11.84 -12.61
CA LEU A 191 -20.19 12.50 -11.89
C LEU A 191 -19.47 11.55 -10.93
N ARG A 192 -20.21 10.69 -10.23
CA ARG A 192 -19.61 9.67 -9.36
C ARG A 192 -18.83 8.63 -10.16
N GLN A 193 -19.35 8.20 -11.30
CA GLN A 193 -18.63 7.29 -12.20
C GLN A 193 -17.34 7.94 -12.72
N LEU A 194 -17.42 9.18 -13.21
CA LEU A 194 -16.26 9.96 -13.63
C LEU A 194 -15.21 10.03 -12.53
N TYR A 195 -15.60 10.38 -11.29
CA TYR A 195 -14.70 10.44 -10.15
C TYR A 195 -13.98 9.12 -9.86
N ASN A 196 -14.74 8.01 -9.83
CA ASN A 196 -14.18 6.68 -9.60
C ASN A 196 -13.17 6.28 -10.67
N ASP A 197 -13.50 6.54 -11.94
CA ASP A 197 -12.63 6.27 -13.08
C ASP A 197 -11.34 7.11 -13.01
N LEU A 198 -11.45 8.38 -12.62
CA LEU A 198 -10.29 9.27 -12.45
C LEU A 198 -9.36 8.84 -11.31
N ILE A 199 -9.90 8.38 -10.17
CA ILE A 199 -9.07 7.85 -9.07
C ILE A 199 -8.29 6.63 -9.51
N ASN A 200 -8.96 5.69 -10.19
CA ASN A 200 -8.32 4.47 -10.68
C ASN A 200 -7.23 4.80 -11.72
N ASP A 201 -7.54 5.65 -12.70
CA ASP A 201 -6.58 6.07 -13.72
C ASP A 201 -5.37 6.80 -13.10
N ALA A 202 -5.60 7.68 -12.12
CA ALA A 202 -4.53 8.37 -11.40
C ALA A 202 -3.62 7.40 -10.64
N ALA A 203 -4.19 6.45 -9.89
CA ALA A 203 -3.43 5.46 -9.14
C ALA A 203 -2.57 4.57 -10.05
N LEU A 204 -3.14 4.07 -11.15
CA LEU A 204 -2.41 3.28 -12.15
C LEU A 204 -1.28 4.08 -12.77
N LEU A 205 -1.53 5.33 -13.15
CA LEU A 205 -0.52 6.19 -13.77
C LEU A 205 0.61 6.53 -12.79
N GLN A 206 0.28 6.79 -11.52
CA GLN A 206 1.26 7.05 -10.46
C GLN A 206 2.21 5.85 -10.29
N GLN A 207 1.67 4.63 -10.24
CA GLN A 207 2.46 3.41 -10.15
C GLN A 207 3.46 3.30 -11.31
N GLN A 208 3.02 3.61 -12.53
CA GLN A 208 3.89 3.56 -13.71
C GLN A 208 4.95 4.67 -13.71
N MET A 209 4.62 5.87 -13.21
CA MET A 209 5.60 6.94 -13.06
C MET A 209 6.66 6.60 -12.00
N GLN A 210 6.30 5.91 -10.92
CA GLN A 210 7.28 5.42 -9.95
C GLN A 210 8.24 4.36 -10.55
N VAL A 211 7.72 3.42 -11.35
CA VAL A 211 8.51 2.45 -12.11
C VAL A 211 9.49 3.16 -13.05
N ALA A 212 9.00 4.10 -13.85
CA ALA A 212 9.83 4.93 -14.72
C ALA A 212 10.87 5.76 -13.93
N GLY A 213 10.49 6.28 -12.77
CA GLY A 213 11.36 7.03 -11.86
C GLY A 213 12.52 6.20 -11.29
N ARG A 214 12.42 4.87 -11.28
CA ARG A 214 13.53 3.96 -10.96
C ARG A 214 14.39 3.60 -12.18
N GLY A 215 14.00 4.04 -13.37
CA GLY A 215 14.65 3.69 -14.64
C GLY A 215 14.23 2.32 -15.17
N GLU A 216 13.13 1.78 -14.68
CA GLU A 216 12.54 0.53 -15.15
C GLU A 216 11.59 0.78 -16.33
N SER A 217 11.28 -0.26 -17.10
CA SER A 217 10.32 -0.17 -18.20
C SER A 217 8.89 -0.18 -17.69
N ILE A 218 8.08 0.77 -18.15
CA ILE A 218 6.64 0.85 -17.88
C ILE A 218 5.85 -0.28 -18.57
N ASP A 219 4.73 -0.68 -17.96
CA ASP A 219 3.84 -1.72 -18.49
C ASP A 219 2.83 -1.13 -19.48
N CYS A 220 3.13 -1.26 -20.76
CA CYS A 220 2.28 -0.80 -21.85
C CYS A 220 1.04 -1.68 -22.12
N SER A 221 0.78 -2.70 -21.30
CA SER A 221 -0.43 -3.52 -21.40
C SER A 221 -1.60 -3.00 -20.54
N LEU A 222 -1.35 -2.02 -19.68
CA LEU A 222 -2.37 -1.40 -18.84
C LEU A 222 -3.43 -0.67 -19.67
N THR A 223 -4.68 -0.80 -19.23
CA THR A 223 -5.84 -0.13 -19.83
C THR A 223 -6.34 0.93 -18.85
N PHE A 224 -6.63 2.12 -19.38
CA PHE A 224 -7.16 3.26 -18.63
C PHE A 224 -8.60 3.51 -19.07
N ALA A 225 -9.44 3.99 -18.15
CA ALA A 225 -10.85 4.23 -18.42
C ALA A 225 -11.05 5.39 -19.42
N GLN A 226 -10.23 6.45 -19.32
CA GLN A 226 -10.33 7.65 -20.16
C GLN A 226 -11.77 8.19 -20.27
N PRO A 227 -12.44 8.49 -19.14
CA PRO A 227 -13.84 8.91 -19.16
C PRO A 227 -14.00 10.23 -19.93
N GLU A 228 -15.14 10.42 -20.60
CA GLU A 228 -15.46 11.66 -21.32
C GLU A 228 -15.80 12.81 -20.34
N PRO A 229 -15.67 14.09 -20.75
CA PRO A 229 -16.19 15.22 -19.98
C PRO A 229 -17.68 15.11 -19.71
N VAL A 230 -18.04 15.28 -18.43
CA VAL A 230 -19.43 15.42 -18.02
C VAL A 230 -19.87 16.86 -18.21
N ASN A 231 -20.97 17.05 -18.96
CA ASN A 231 -21.57 18.36 -19.19
C ASN A 231 -22.90 18.43 -18.43
N VAL A 232 -23.01 19.35 -17.47
CA VAL A 232 -24.25 19.55 -16.71
C VAL A 232 -25.34 20.08 -17.65
N PRO A 233 -26.46 19.37 -17.83
CA PRO A 233 -27.50 19.76 -18.77
C PRO A 233 -28.27 21.01 -18.30
N ALA A 234 -28.49 21.96 -19.21
CA ALA A 234 -29.18 23.23 -18.94
C ALA A 234 -30.68 23.11 -18.56
N GLY A 235 -31.21 21.88 -18.46
CA GLY A 235 -32.61 21.63 -18.10
C GLY A 235 -32.86 21.43 -16.60
N LEU A 236 -31.82 21.46 -15.77
CA LEU A 236 -31.92 21.35 -14.32
C LEU A 236 -32.36 22.69 -13.69
N PRO A 237 -32.98 22.68 -12.48
CA PRO A 237 -33.17 23.88 -11.67
C PRO A 237 -31.85 24.64 -11.49
N GLU A 238 -31.90 25.97 -11.51
CA GLU A 238 -30.70 26.84 -11.47
C GLU A 238 -29.79 26.56 -10.26
N THR A 239 -30.39 26.22 -9.11
CA THR A 239 -29.64 25.87 -7.89
C THR A 239 -28.92 24.52 -8.02
N GLU A 240 -29.59 23.48 -8.50
CA GLU A 240 -28.98 22.16 -8.70
C GLU A 240 -27.90 22.20 -9.79
N MET A 241 -28.15 22.97 -10.85
CA MET A 241 -27.17 23.19 -11.91
C MET A 241 -25.88 23.81 -11.35
N ALA A 242 -25.98 24.81 -10.47
CA ALA A 242 -24.81 25.42 -9.85
C ALA A 242 -24.03 24.43 -8.98
N ASP A 243 -24.74 23.62 -8.17
CA ASP A 243 -24.12 22.61 -7.32
C ASP A 243 -23.40 21.52 -8.15
N PHE A 244 -24.05 21.00 -9.20
CA PHE A 244 -23.42 20.03 -10.08
C PHE A 244 -22.26 20.62 -10.88
N THR A 245 -22.34 21.87 -11.32
CA THR A 245 -21.23 22.53 -12.04
C THR A 245 -20.03 22.73 -11.11
N ALA A 246 -20.25 23.07 -9.84
CA ALA A 246 -19.18 23.21 -8.86
C ALA A 246 -18.38 21.91 -8.63
N ILE A 247 -19.02 20.75 -8.82
CA ILE A 247 -18.36 19.42 -8.77
C ILE A 247 -17.78 19.03 -10.13
N ALA A 248 -18.52 19.27 -11.21
CA ALA A 248 -18.14 18.86 -12.57
C ALA A 248 -16.89 19.59 -13.07
N ASP A 249 -16.74 20.88 -12.78
CA ASP A 249 -15.61 21.68 -13.29
C ASP A 249 -14.25 21.19 -12.74
N PRO A 250 -14.08 20.97 -11.42
CA PRO A 250 -12.89 20.35 -10.86
C PRO A 250 -12.63 18.94 -11.40
N LEU A 251 -13.65 18.07 -11.51
CA LEU A 251 -13.48 16.73 -12.08
C LEU A 251 -13.05 16.77 -13.54
N ASN A 252 -13.63 17.67 -14.33
CA ASN A 252 -13.26 17.88 -15.73
C ASN A 252 -11.82 18.42 -15.87
N THR A 253 -11.37 19.23 -14.90
CA THR A 253 -9.99 19.72 -14.83
C THR A 253 -9.02 18.58 -14.51
N ALA A 254 -9.32 17.79 -13.47
CA ALA A 254 -8.54 16.59 -13.12
C ALA A 254 -8.45 15.61 -14.29
N ARG A 255 -9.58 15.37 -14.99
CA ARG A 255 -9.61 14.55 -16.22
C ARG A 255 -8.67 15.09 -17.29
N ALA A 256 -8.73 16.39 -17.59
CA ALA A 256 -7.88 16.99 -18.62
C ALA A 256 -6.39 16.80 -18.28
N THR A 257 -6.00 17.03 -17.03
CA THR A 257 -4.63 16.82 -16.56
C THR A 257 -4.18 15.36 -16.69
N LEU A 258 -5.00 14.40 -16.27
CA LEU A 258 -4.67 12.98 -16.42
C LEU A 258 -4.61 12.55 -17.90
N ALA A 259 -5.49 13.08 -18.75
CA ALA A 259 -5.47 12.79 -20.18
C ALA A 259 -4.18 13.27 -20.85
N ASP A 260 -3.65 14.43 -20.46
CA ASP A 260 -2.36 14.93 -20.95
C ASP A 260 -1.20 14.02 -20.53
N LEU A 261 -1.16 13.58 -19.26
CA LEU A 261 -0.15 12.65 -18.77
C LEU A 261 -0.26 11.26 -19.42
N LEU A 262 -1.48 10.79 -19.64
CA LEU A 262 -1.74 9.53 -20.31
C LEU A 262 -1.32 9.57 -21.78
N ASN A 263 -1.46 10.70 -22.47
CA ASN A 263 -0.91 10.88 -23.80
C ASN A 263 0.63 10.74 -23.81
N VAL A 264 1.33 11.26 -22.81
CA VAL A 264 2.79 11.06 -22.67
C VAL A 264 3.12 9.57 -22.48
N PHE A 265 2.40 8.89 -21.59
CA PHE A 265 2.55 7.45 -21.36
C PHE A 265 2.34 6.64 -22.66
N GLN A 266 1.24 6.89 -23.37
CA GLN A 266 0.91 6.20 -24.62
C GLN A 266 1.92 6.47 -25.74
N GLN A 267 2.47 7.70 -25.83
CA GLN A 267 3.54 8.02 -26.75
C GLN A 267 4.84 7.27 -26.41
N SER A 268 5.20 7.18 -25.13
CA SER A 268 6.35 6.39 -24.69
C SER A 268 6.19 4.91 -25.05
N CYS A 269 5.00 4.35 -24.85
CA CYS A 269 4.69 2.97 -25.26
C CYS A 269 4.75 2.76 -26.77
N SER A 270 4.15 3.66 -27.55
CA SER A 270 4.11 3.57 -29.01
C SER A 270 5.49 3.71 -29.65
N ASN A 271 6.32 4.61 -29.10
CA ASN A 271 7.66 4.88 -29.60
C ASN A 271 8.73 3.94 -29.01
N GLN A 272 8.36 3.10 -28.05
CA GLN A 272 9.29 2.26 -27.27
C GLN A 272 10.41 3.10 -26.60
N THR A 273 10.06 4.32 -26.19
CA THR A 273 10.99 5.25 -25.54
C THR A 273 10.68 5.30 -24.05
N ALA A 274 11.67 4.95 -23.22
CA ALA A 274 11.55 5.09 -21.77
C ALA A 274 11.28 6.54 -21.38
N ILE A 275 10.40 6.75 -20.41
CA ILE A 275 10.16 8.07 -19.81
C ILE A 275 11.41 8.45 -19.02
N PRO A 276 12.03 9.63 -19.27
CA PRO A 276 13.20 10.06 -18.51
C PRO A 276 12.88 10.16 -17.01
N ARG A 277 13.82 9.73 -16.17
CA ARG A 277 13.63 9.72 -14.70
C ARG A 277 13.18 11.06 -14.12
N ALA A 278 13.75 12.17 -14.61
CA ALA A 278 13.40 13.50 -14.13
C ALA A 278 11.95 13.88 -14.48
N ASP A 279 11.51 13.50 -15.69
CA ASP A 279 10.15 13.74 -16.16
C ASP A 279 9.16 12.86 -15.38
N ALA A 280 9.51 11.59 -15.14
CA ALA A 280 8.69 10.67 -14.36
C ALA A 280 8.41 11.17 -12.93
N VAL A 281 9.41 11.78 -12.27
CA VAL A 281 9.21 12.41 -10.96
C VAL A 281 8.25 13.61 -11.07
N THR A 282 8.45 14.48 -12.06
CA THR A 282 7.60 15.66 -12.28
C THR A 282 6.15 15.26 -12.58
N TYR A 283 5.95 14.21 -13.37
CA TYR A 283 4.63 13.64 -13.66
C TYR A 283 4.02 13.01 -12.41
N GLY A 284 4.82 12.33 -11.59
CA GLY A 284 4.41 11.83 -10.29
C GLY A 284 3.85 12.93 -9.38
N ASP A 285 4.56 14.05 -9.25
CA ASP A 285 4.11 15.19 -8.45
C ASP A 285 2.77 15.76 -8.95
N THR A 286 2.62 15.84 -10.28
CA THR A 286 1.36 16.30 -10.92
C THR A 286 0.21 15.35 -10.62
N ILE A 287 0.44 14.03 -10.64
CA ILE A 287 -0.58 13.02 -10.32
C ILE A 287 -0.98 13.10 -8.85
N VAL A 288 -0.03 13.32 -7.94
CA VAL A 288 -0.31 13.50 -6.51
C VAL A 288 -1.17 14.74 -6.27
N GLU A 289 -0.92 15.84 -7.00
CA GLU A 289 -1.77 17.03 -6.94
C GLU A 289 -3.21 16.73 -7.41
N VAL A 290 -3.36 16.03 -8.55
CA VAL A 290 -4.68 15.58 -9.02
C VAL A 290 -5.38 14.68 -8.00
N GLN A 291 -4.66 13.75 -7.38
CA GLN A 291 -5.22 12.87 -6.34
C GLN A 291 -5.69 13.69 -5.13
N ARG A 292 -4.93 14.70 -4.71
CA ARG A 292 -5.33 15.61 -3.62
C ARG A 292 -6.61 16.38 -3.96
N ASP A 293 -6.71 16.90 -5.18
CA ASP A 293 -7.90 17.61 -5.65
C ASP A 293 -9.13 16.68 -5.68
N LEU A 294 -8.96 15.46 -6.21
CA LEU A 294 -10.02 14.44 -6.20
C LEU A 294 -10.45 14.12 -4.77
N ASN A 295 -9.53 13.91 -3.84
CA ASN A 295 -9.87 13.62 -2.44
C ASN A 295 -10.65 14.76 -1.78
N THR A 296 -10.34 16.01 -2.11
CA THR A 296 -11.09 17.18 -1.61
C THR A 296 -12.54 17.17 -2.10
N LEU A 297 -12.78 16.67 -3.33
CA LEU A 297 -14.12 16.54 -3.92
C LEU A 297 -14.92 15.35 -3.37
N SER A 298 -14.28 14.41 -2.66
CA SER A 298 -14.94 13.19 -2.17
C SER A 298 -16.15 13.48 -1.27
N ALA A 299 -16.06 14.52 -0.43
CA ALA A 299 -17.13 14.94 0.47
C ALA A 299 -18.34 15.52 -0.28
N ASP A 300 -18.10 16.22 -1.39
CA ASP A 300 -19.14 16.81 -2.23
C ASP A 300 -19.84 15.76 -3.11
N ILE A 301 -19.12 14.68 -3.47
CA ILE A 301 -19.63 13.58 -4.29
C ILE A 301 -20.39 12.54 -3.44
N ALA A 302 -20.02 12.34 -2.18
CA ALA A 302 -20.68 11.40 -1.26
C ALA A 302 -22.21 11.54 -1.17
N PRO A 303 -22.83 12.74 -1.07
CA PRO A 303 -24.28 12.88 -0.96
C PRO A 303 -25.05 12.62 -2.27
N LEU A 304 -24.38 12.45 -3.41
CA LEU A 304 -25.07 12.20 -4.68
C LEU A 304 -25.78 10.83 -4.64
N PRO A 305 -26.93 10.64 -5.30
CA PRO A 305 -27.65 9.36 -5.29
C PRO A 305 -26.85 8.25 -5.99
N GLU A 306 -26.76 7.06 -5.37
CA GLU A 306 -26.08 5.87 -5.94
C GLU A 306 -26.94 5.12 -6.97
N ASP A 307 -28.25 5.34 -6.96
CA ASP A 307 -29.18 4.53 -7.74
C ASP A 307 -29.22 4.94 -9.21
N MET A 308 -28.63 4.12 -10.08
CA MET A 308 -29.07 4.05 -11.47
C MET A 308 -30.57 3.76 -11.49
N PRO A 309 -31.42 4.55 -12.16
CA PRO A 309 -32.84 4.28 -12.23
C PRO A 309 -33.08 2.94 -12.93
N THR A 310 -33.30 1.88 -12.15
CA THR A 310 -33.75 0.56 -12.63
C THR A 310 -35.28 0.46 -12.67
N THR A 311 -35.99 1.59 -12.70
CA THR A 311 -37.44 1.60 -12.79
C THR A 311 -37.86 1.46 -14.25
N MET A 312 -38.25 0.23 -14.63
CA MET A 312 -39.26 0.06 -15.68
C MET A 312 -40.48 0.95 -15.34
N PRO A 313 -41.19 1.51 -16.35
CA PRO A 313 -42.32 2.38 -16.12
C PRO A 313 -43.36 1.68 -15.23
N THR A 314 -43.50 2.16 -14.00
CA THR A 314 -44.58 1.73 -13.13
C THR A 314 -45.83 2.49 -13.55
N GLU A 315 -46.88 1.73 -13.83
CA GLU A 315 -48.21 2.19 -14.24
C GLU A 315 -48.75 3.30 -13.32
N PRO A 316 -49.42 4.35 -13.86
CA PRO A 316 -49.83 5.51 -13.09
C PRO A 316 -50.85 5.14 -11.99
N PRO A 317 -50.71 5.68 -10.77
CA PRO A 317 -51.68 5.43 -9.71
C PRO A 317 -52.98 6.18 -9.99
N ALA A 318 -54.09 5.47 -9.79
CA ALA A 318 -55.43 6.02 -9.82
C ALA A 318 -55.61 7.10 -8.75
N THR A 319 -56.26 8.19 -9.17
CA THR A 319 -56.77 9.29 -8.35
C THR A 319 -57.62 8.80 -7.18
N GLU A 320 -57.24 9.18 -5.94
CA GLU A 320 -58.15 9.14 -4.80
C GLU A 320 -58.14 10.49 -4.06
N ASN A 321 -59.34 10.89 -3.63
CA ASN A 321 -59.75 12.25 -3.35
C ASN A 321 -59.32 12.78 -1.96
N VAL A 322 -59.09 14.08 -1.94
CA VAL A 322 -58.98 14.99 -0.80
C VAL A 322 -60.21 14.92 0.12
N PRO A 323 -60.05 15.12 1.44
CA PRO A 323 -60.78 16.21 2.10
C PRO A 323 -59.91 17.18 2.91
N THR A 324 -60.34 18.43 2.85
CA THR A 324 -59.80 19.72 3.33
C THR A 324 -59.96 19.95 4.85
N GLU A 325 -59.14 20.88 5.38
CA GLU A 325 -59.50 21.97 6.34
C GLU A 325 -59.13 21.80 7.85
N PRO A 326 -58.86 22.86 8.67
CA PRO A 326 -58.26 24.20 8.45
C PRO A 326 -57.13 24.63 9.45
N ALA A 327 -56.42 25.70 9.04
CA ALA A 327 -56.01 26.92 9.77
C ALA A 327 -54.97 26.95 10.92
N ALA A 328 -53.87 27.65 10.59
CA ALA A 328 -53.27 28.82 11.26
C ALA A 328 -52.47 28.63 12.56
N THR A 329 -51.24 29.16 12.58
CA THR A 329 -50.87 30.37 13.35
C THR A 329 -49.49 30.90 12.89
N ASP A 330 -49.46 32.19 12.57
CA ASP A 330 -48.29 33.02 12.28
C ASP A 330 -47.30 33.11 13.45
N VAL A 331 -45.98 33.08 13.18
CA VAL A 331 -44.99 33.73 14.04
C VAL A 331 -43.96 34.48 13.18
N VAL A 332 -43.83 35.76 13.54
CA VAL A 332 -43.09 36.88 12.95
C VAL A 332 -41.57 36.73 13.14
N PRO A 333 -40.72 37.26 12.23
CA PRO A 333 -39.26 37.27 12.40
C PRO A 333 -38.81 38.40 13.34
N THR A 334 -37.92 38.09 14.28
CA THR A 334 -37.24 39.09 15.11
C THR A 334 -35.87 39.40 14.49
N GLU A 335 -35.74 40.59 13.94
CA GLU A 335 -34.47 41.22 13.57
C GLU A 335 -33.67 41.56 14.84
N GLU A 336 -32.39 41.21 14.85
CA GLU A 336 -31.41 41.68 15.84
C GLU A 336 -30.41 42.64 15.16
N PRO A 337 -30.11 43.81 15.74
CA PRO A 337 -29.46 44.89 15.02
C PRO A 337 -27.95 44.72 14.91
N ALA A 338 -27.45 45.01 13.70
CA ALA A 338 -26.04 45.25 13.42
C ALA A 338 -25.50 46.37 14.32
N THR A 339 -24.49 46.03 15.12
CA THR A 339 -23.66 47.03 15.82
C THR A 339 -22.36 47.19 15.05
N SER A 340 -22.32 48.26 14.25
CA SER A 340 -21.11 48.91 13.74
C SER A 340 -20.33 49.56 14.90
N THR A 341 -18.99 49.56 14.83
CA THR A 341 -17.95 50.31 15.59
C THR A 341 -16.85 49.31 16.01
N ALA A 342 -15.55 49.41 15.73
CA ALA A 342 -14.68 50.45 15.20
C ALA A 342 -13.49 49.81 14.46
N ASP A 343 -13.03 50.52 13.44
CA ASP A 343 -11.73 50.39 12.81
C ASP A 343 -10.64 50.77 13.83
N VAL A 344 -9.91 49.77 14.32
CA VAL A 344 -8.64 49.96 15.05
C VAL A 344 -7.54 49.47 14.13
N THR A 345 -6.95 50.41 13.40
CA THR A 345 -5.66 50.24 12.73
C THR A 345 -4.59 49.97 13.79
N ALA A 346 -4.43 48.71 14.19
CA ALA A 346 -3.32 48.24 15.00
C ALA A 346 -2.08 48.17 14.11
N ALA A 347 -1.03 48.89 14.52
CA ALA A 347 0.30 48.78 13.93
C ALA A 347 0.77 47.32 14.02
N PRO A 348 1.52 46.80 13.03
CA PRO A 348 2.08 45.45 13.10
C PRO A 348 3.06 45.40 14.27
N GLU A 349 2.61 44.87 15.40
CA GLU A 349 3.49 44.42 16.47
C GLU A 349 4.38 43.33 15.87
N ALA A 350 5.69 43.55 15.93
CA ALA A 350 6.66 42.59 15.45
C ALA A 350 6.46 41.27 16.20
N THR A 351 5.84 40.29 15.54
CA THR A 351 5.66 38.94 16.05
C THR A 351 7.03 38.40 16.41
N ALA A 352 7.30 38.32 17.70
CA ALA A 352 8.52 37.69 18.19
C ALA A 352 8.51 36.24 17.67
N THR A 353 9.51 35.89 16.87
CA THR A 353 9.73 34.53 16.41
C THR A 353 9.94 33.65 17.65
N VAL A 354 8.90 32.93 18.05
CA VAL A 354 9.00 31.93 19.11
C VAL A 354 9.91 30.85 18.59
N MET A 355 11.15 30.79 19.11
CA MET A 355 12.05 29.69 18.81
C MET A 355 11.52 28.44 19.51
N ILE A 356 10.93 27.53 18.74
CA ILE A 356 10.47 26.23 19.24
C ILE A 356 11.68 25.32 19.43
N ASP A 357 11.72 24.61 20.56
CA ASP A 357 12.77 23.63 20.86
C ASP A 357 12.67 22.46 19.87
N THR A 358 13.77 22.15 19.18
CA THR A 358 13.91 21.01 18.26
C THR A 358 13.45 19.69 18.88
N ARG A 359 13.53 19.53 20.20
CA ARG A 359 13.06 18.33 20.92
C ARG A 359 11.54 18.15 20.82
N VAL A 360 10.78 19.24 20.79
CA VAL A 360 9.32 19.20 20.63
C VAL A 360 8.98 18.68 19.23
N LEU A 361 9.65 19.21 18.19
CA LEU A 361 9.49 18.72 16.81
C LEU A 361 9.85 17.23 16.68
N GLN A 362 10.94 16.80 17.33
CA GLN A 362 11.32 15.38 17.34
C GLN A 362 10.29 14.48 18.04
N GLN A 363 9.62 14.98 19.08
CA GLN A 363 8.57 14.24 19.77
C GLN A 363 7.34 14.05 18.88
N GLU A 364 6.93 15.08 18.13
CA GLU A 364 5.84 14.97 17.17
C GLU A 364 6.16 13.98 16.03
N LEU A 365 7.40 13.95 15.54
CA LEU A 365 7.85 12.94 14.56
C LEU A 365 7.84 11.49 15.10
N VAL A 366 7.94 11.31 16.42
CA VAL A 366 7.77 9.99 17.04
C VAL A 366 6.30 9.61 17.14
N SER A 367 5.42 10.57 17.45
CA SER A 367 3.97 10.35 17.46
C SER A 367 3.45 9.93 16.07
N MET A 368 3.81 10.67 15.01
CA MET A 368 3.41 10.31 13.65
C MET A 368 3.92 8.92 13.24
N GLN A 369 5.17 8.61 13.55
CA GLN A 369 5.75 7.28 13.30
C GLN A 369 4.94 6.17 13.96
N SER A 370 4.52 6.36 15.22
CA SER A 370 3.77 5.34 15.93
C SER A 370 2.43 5.02 15.26
N ILE A 371 1.78 6.03 14.66
CA ILE A 371 0.52 5.85 13.91
C ILE A 371 0.79 5.09 12.61
N VAL A 372 1.85 5.45 11.87
CA VAL A 372 2.26 4.74 10.66
C VAL A 372 2.57 3.28 10.97
N ASP A 373 3.36 3.02 12.01
CA ASP A 373 3.73 1.67 12.45
C ASP A 373 2.48 0.87 12.88
N GLU A 374 1.56 1.47 13.64
CA GLU A 374 0.31 0.83 14.05
C GLU A 374 -0.52 0.40 12.83
N MET A 375 -0.69 1.31 11.88
CA MET A 375 -1.51 1.09 10.69
C MET A 375 -0.90 0.08 9.73
N THR A 376 0.42 0.09 9.56
CA THR A 376 1.15 -0.74 8.57
C THR A 376 1.73 -2.03 9.15
N SER A 377 1.68 -2.23 10.47
CA SER A 377 2.11 -3.48 11.09
C SER A 377 1.38 -4.70 10.51
N PHE A 378 1.89 -5.91 10.78
CA PHE A 378 1.26 -7.16 10.35
C PHE A 378 -0.21 -7.30 10.81
N ARG A 379 -0.56 -6.67 11.93
CA ARG A 379 -1.93 -6.63 12.47
C ARG A 379 -2.58 -5.24 12.31
N GLY A 380 -1.96 -4.38 11.54
CA GLY A 380 -2.41 -3.02 11.31
C GLY A 380 -3.66 -2.99 10.44
N GLY A 381 -4.45 -1.93 10.64
CA GLY A 381 -5.76 -1.82 10.00
C GLY A 381 -5.70 -1.91 8.48
N ILE A 382 -4.67 -1.35 7.84
CA ILE A 382 -4.58 -1.40 6.38
C ILE A 382 -4.07 -2.75 5.86
N THR A 383 -3.10 -3.34 6.55
CA THR A 383 -2.52 -4.63 6.19
C THR A 383 -3.57 -5.74 6.24
N ILE A 384 -4.40 -5.75 7.30
CA ILE A 384 -5.51 -6.71 7.43
C ILE A 384 -6.54 -6.50 6.32
N LEU A 385 -6.91 -5.26 6.03
CA LEU A 385 -7.90 -4.96 4.98
C LEU A 385 -7.45 -5.44 3.60
N LEU A 386 -6.19 -5.17 3.25
CA LEU A 386 -5.60 -5.64 2.00
C LEU A 386 -5.61 -7.16 1.92
N GLN A 387 -5.33 -7.85 3.02
CA GLN A 387 -5.45 -9.29 3.08
C GLN A 387 -6.89 -9.77 2.80
N TYR A 388 -7.90 -9.12 3.38
CA TYR A 388 -9.29 -9.50 3.11
C TYR A 388 -9.69 -9.27 1.65
N TRP A 389 -9.23 -8.18 1.03
CA TRP A 389 -9.46 -7.96 -0.40
C TRP A 389 -8.75 -9.00 -1.26
N ASN A 390 -7.52 -9.38 -0.91
CA ASN A 390 -6.81 -10.48 -1.58
C ASN A 390 -7.58 -11.80 -1.45
N ASP A 391 -8.11 -12.13 -0.27
CA ASP A 391 -8.91 -13.34 -0.08
C ASP A 391 -10.13 -13.36 -1.02
N VAL A 392 -10.86 -12.23 -1.12
CA VAL A 392 -11.99 -12.08 -2.04
C VAL A 392 -11.55 -12.25 -3.49
N GLU A 393 -10.44 -11.63 -3.90
CA GLU A 393 -9.93 -11.70 -5.27
C GLU A 393 -9.55 -13.13 -5.67
N PHE A 394 -8.86 -13.86 -4.80
CA PHE A 394 -8.36 -15.20 -5.11
C PHE A 394 -9.41 -16.29 -4.91
N THR A 395 -10.27 -16.17 -3.91
CA THR A 395 -11.18 -17.25 -3.49
C THR A 395 -12.66 -16.94 -3.73
N GLY A 396 -13.00 -15.67 -3.99
CA GLY A 396 -14.38 -15.19 -4.09
C GLY A 396 -15.07 -15.01 -2.74
N SER A 397 -14.37 -15.23 -1.62
CA SER A 397 -14.90 -15.05 -0.26
C SER A 397 -13.80 -14.57 0.70
N THR A 398 -14.20 -14.13 1.90
CA THR A 398 -13.26 -13.74 2.95
C THR A 398 -13.87 -13.96 4.33
N LEU A 399 -13.04 -14.29 5.31
CA LEU A 399 -13.48 -14.33 6.72
C LEU A 399 -13.64 -12.92 7.30
N GLY A 400 -13.10 -11.88 6.64
CA GLY A 400 -13.09 -10.51 7.12
C GLY A 400 -14.48 -9.93 7.42
N CYS A 401 -15.54 -10.40 6.75
CA CYS A 401 -16.91 -9.95 7.04
C CYS A 401 -17.42 -10.32 8.45
N ARG A 402 -16.73 -11.23 9.15
CA ARG A 402 -17.11 -11.68 10.50
C ARG A 402 -16.17 -11.18 11.58
N GLU A 403 -15.08 -10.54 11.17
CA GLU A 403 -14.06 -10.03 12.08
C GLU A 403 -14.44 -8.62 12.57
N ILE A 404 -13.86 -8.23 13.70
CA ILE A 404 -14.08 -6.91 14.28
C ILE A 404 -13.27 -5.89 13.46
N VAL A 405 -13.93 -4.83 13.00
CA VAL A 405 -13.27 -3.72 12.29
C VAL A 405 -12.25 -3.09 13.23
N PRO A 406 -10.97 -3.00 12.83
CA PRO A 406 -9.95 -2.34 13.64
C PRO A 406 -10.29 -0.85 13.79
N THR A 407 -9.98 -0.28 14.95
CA THR A 407 -10.12 1.16 15.16
C THR A 407 -9.02 1.86 14.38
N ILE A 408 -9.39 2.64 13.36
CA ILE A 408 -8.44 3.49 12.63
C ILE A 408 -8.26 4.78 13.44
N PRO A 409 -7.02 5.22 13.73
CA PRO A 409 -6.77 6.48 14.41
C PRO A 409 -7.41 7.68 13.70
N ASP A 410 -7.80 8.68 14.48
CA ASP A 410 -8.24 9.98 13.94
C ASP A 410 -7.07 10.70 13.24
N ASN A 411 -7.40 11.66 12.37
CA ASN A 411 -6.40 12.48 11.71
C ASN A 411 -5.51 13.19 12.73
N TYR A 412 -4.20 13.14 12.48
CA TYR A 412 -3.20 13.78 13.30
C TYR A 412 -3.20 15.29 13.06
N VAL A 413 -3.29 16.05 14.14
CA VAL A 413 -3.31 17.52 14.11
C VAL A 413 -2.05 18.04 14.77
N LEU A 414 -1.23 18.73 13.99
CA LEU A 414 -0.06 19.43 14.52
C LEU A 414 -0.50 20.74 15.18
N PRO A 415 -0.12 21.02 16.44
CA PRO A 415 -0.46 22.29 17.08
C PRO A 415 0.04 23.50 16.27
N ASP A 416 -0.78 24.55 16.13
CA ASP A 416 -0.49 25.72 15.29
C ASP A 416 0.88 26.35 15.58
N GLU A 417 1.27 26.41 16.85
CA GLU A 417 2.58 26.93 17.28
C GLU A 417 3.74 26.12 16.70
N ILE A 418 3.57 24.80 16.61
CA ILE A 418 4.56 23.87 16.05
C ILE A 418 4.52 23.89 14.53
N ALA A 419 3.35 23.91 13.92
CA ALA A 419 3.17 23.96 12.47
C ALA A 419 3.85 25.20 11.86
N ALA A 420 3.78 26.35 12.53
CA ALA A 420 4.44 27.58 12.09
C ALA A 420 5.99 27.51 12.08
N ALA A 421 6.58 26.59 12.86
CA ALA A 421 8.02 26.40 12.98
C ALA A 421 8.52 25.08 12.38
N ALA A 422 7.62 24.24 11.86
CA ALA A 422 7.93 22.92 11.33
C ALA A 422 8.65 23.01 9.97
N PRO A 423 9.60 22.11 9.67
CA PRO A 423 10.18 22.00 8.34
C PRO A 423 9.12 21.50 7.34
N THR A 424 9.26 21.85 6.06
CA THR A 424 8.28 21.49 5.01
C THR A 424 8.03 19.99 4.94
N GLU A 425 9.06 19.17 5.13
CA GLU A 425 8.97 17.71 5.12
C GLU A 425 8.06 17.20 6.25
N MET A 426 8.02 17.89 7.39
CA MET A 426 7.12 17.52 8.49
C MET A 426 5.66 17.86 8.17
N LEU A 427 5.39 18.94 7.43
CA LEU A 427 4.04 19.26 6.97
C LEU A 427 3.56 18.25 5.92
N SER A 428 4.42 17.89 4.97
CA SER A 428 4.13 16.82 4.00
C SER A 428 3.84 15.49 4.70
N ALA A 429 4.60 15.15 5.75
CA ALA A 429 4.35 13.96 6.54
C ALA A 429 2.94 13.95 7.18
N VAL A 430 2.49 15.10 7.71
CA VAL A 430 1.13 15.23 8.28
C VAL A 430 0.07 15.05 7.21
N ASP A 431 0.24 15.67 6.03
CA ASP A 431 -0.70 15.58 4.93
C ASP A 431 -0.83 14.13 4.42
N ASN A 432 0.30 13.47 4.16
CA ASN A 432 0.33 12.08 3.70
C ASN A 432 -0.20 11.10 4.76
N LEU A 433 0.10 11.33 6.04
CA LEU A 433 -0.42 10.53 7.14
C LEU A 433 -1.96 10.61 7.19
N ASN A 434 -2.49 11.83 7.17
CA ASN A 434 -3.94 12.06 7.23
C ASN A 434 -4.65 11.51 5.99
N LEU A 435 -4.06 11.68 4.81
CA LEU A 435 -4.55 11.05 3.59
C LEU A 435 -4.63 9.53 3.72
N GLY A 436 -3.57 8.89 4.24
CA GLY A 436 -3.56 7.45 4.49
C GLY A 436 -4.62 6.99 5.48
N LEU A 437 -4.87 7.76 6.55
CA LEU A 437 -5.89 7.47 7.55
C LEU A 437 -7.31 7.64 7.01
N ASP A 438 -7.57 8.71 6.23
CA ASP A 438 -8.87 8.95 5.60
C ASP A 438 -9.21 7.85 4.58
N LEU A 439 -8.29 7.50 3.70
CA LEU A 439 -8.47 6.43 2.72
C LEU A 439 -8.63 5.06 3.40
N ALA A 440 -7.90 4.80 4.50
CA ALA A 440 -8.08 3.56 5.26
C ALA A 440 -9.49 3.47 5.86
N ARG A 441 -10.02 4.56 6.42
CA ARG A 441 -11.40 4.61 6.94
C ARG A 441 -12.41 4.38 5.82
N GLN A 442 -12.26 5.06 4.69
CA GLN A 442 -13.13 4.88 3.52
C GLN A 442 -13.13 3.43 3.01
N ALA A 443 -11.95 2.82 2.90
CA ALA A 443 -11.82 1.44 2.43
C ALA A 443 -12.47 0.44 3.40
N TRP A 444 -12.35 0.65 4.71
CA TRP A 444 -13.04 -0.17 5.72
C TRP A 444 -14.57 0.01 5.70
N GLU A 445 -15.06 1.24 5.53
CA GLU A 445 -16.49 1.52 5.41
C GLU A 445 -17.09 0.85 4.17
N SER A 446 -16.39 0.93 3.03
CA SER A 446 -16.78 0.26 1.79
C SER A 446 -16.77 -1.27 1.92
N PHE A 447 -15.72 -1.83 2.54
CA PHE A 447 -15.63 -3.27 2.79
C PHE A 447 -16.78 -3.76 3.68
N THR A 448 -17.02 -3.08 4.80
CA THR A 448 -18.05 -3.48 5.78
C THR A 448 -19.47 -3.31 5.27
N SER A 449 -19.77 -2.22 4.56
CA SER A 449 -21.07 -2.01 3.91
C SER A 449 -21.33 -3.05 2.81
N THR A 450 -20.29 -3.46 2.08
CA THR A 450 -20.41 -4.52 1.08
C THR A 450 -20.57 -5.90 1.73
N CYS A 451 -19.86 -6.19 2.82
CA CYS A 451 -20.09 -7.38 3.64
C CYS A 451 -21.54 -7.47 4.13
N ALA A 452 -22.17 -6.36 4.51
CA ALA A 452 -23.57 -6.33 4.94
C ALA A 452 -24.56 -6.69 3.80
N ARG A 453 -24.18 -6.49 2.54
CA ARG A 453 -24.93 -6.92 1.34
C ARG A 453 -24.68 -8.40 0.98
N GLY A 454 -23.69 -9.04 1.60
CA GLY A 454 -23.31 -10.45 1.42
C GLY A 454 -21.99 -10.64 0.67
N GLU A 455 -21.27 -11.73 0.97
CA GLU A 455 -19.93 -12.00 0.44
C GLU A 455 -19.86 -12.00 -1.10
N ALA A 456 -20.93 -12.41 -1.79
CA ALA A 456 -21.01 -12.38 -3.25
C ALA A 456 -20.93 -10.96 -3.84
N ALA A 457 -21.30 -9.92 -3.08
CA ALA A 457 -21.19 -8.53 -3.52
C ALA A 457 -19.73 -8.04 -3.53
N LEU A 458 -18.86 -8.61 -2.69
CA LEU A 458 -17.44 -8.23 -2.62
C LEU A 458 -16.71 -8.55 -3.92
N ALA A 459 -17.01 -9.70 -4.54
CA ALA A 459 -16.38 -10.10 -5.80
C ALA A 459 -16.64 -9.10 -6.95
N ASN A 460 -17.73 -8.33 -6.89
CA ASN A 460 -18.06 -7.34 -7.92
C ASN A 460 -17.35 -6.00 -7.72
N VAL A 461 -16.82 -5.74 -6.52
CA VAL A 461 -16.21 -4.44 -6.17
C VAL A 461 -14.74 -4.56 -5.80
N VAL A 462 -14.20 -5.78 -5.69
CA VAL A 462 -12.83 -6.03 -5.20
C VAL A 462 -11.78 -5.26 -5.97
N GLU A 463 -11.85 -5.22 -7.30
CA GLU A 463 -10.88 -4.52 -8.14
C GLU A 463 -10.83 -3.02 -7.80
N GLN A 464 -11.99 -2.36 -7.73
CA GLN A 464 -12.08 -0.94 -7.43
C GLN A 464 -11.74 -0.63 -5.96
N GLN A 465 -12.25 -1.40 -5.01
CA GLN A 465 -12.15 -1.08 -3.58
C GLN A 465 -10.80 -1.48 -2.99
N LYS A 466 -10.13 -2.48 -3.57
CA LYS A 466 -8.75 -2.82 -3.23
C LYS A 466 -7.79 -1.68 -3.60
N VAL A 467 -8.02 -0.97 -4.70
CA VAL A 467 -7.19 0.19 -5.10
C VAL A 467 -7.17 1.24 -3.99
N VAL A 468 -8.32 1.59 -3.41
CA VAL A 468 -8.40 2.56 -2.30
C VAL A 468 -7.54 2.13 -1.10
N ALA A 469 -7.59 0.84 -0.73
CA ALA A 469 -6.78 0.30 0.35
C ALA A 469 -5.27 0.31 0.04
N VAL A 470 -4.89 0.03 -1.23
CA VAL A 470 -3.50 0.12 -1.68
C VAL A 470 -3.02 1.58 -1.67
N THR A 471 -3.84 2.53 -2.11
CA THR A 471 -3.53 3.95 -2.08
C THR A 471 -3.34 4.44 -0.64
N ALA A 472 -4.18 3.99 0.30
CA ALA A 472 -3.99 4.28 1.72
C ALA A 472 -2.64 3.77 2.24
N GLN A 473 -2.25 2.54 1.89
CA GLN A 473 -0.95 1.98 2.25
C GLN A 473 0.21 2.77 1.63
N SER A 474 0.08 3.19 0.36
CA SER A 474 1.08 4.04 -0.31
C SER A 474 1.24 5.39 0.39
N ALA A 475 0.14 6.06 0.72
CA ALA A 475 0.18 7.34 1.43
C ALA A 475 0.85 7.22 2.81
N LEU A 476 0.61 6.12 3.55
CA LEU A 476 1.30 5.85 4.81
C LEU A 476 2.81 5.58 4.62
N ALA A 477 3.21 4.95 3.51
CA ALA A 477 4.62 4.77 3.16
C ALA A 477 5.29 6.09 2.77
N ASP A 478 4.58 6.97 2.06
CA ASP A 478 5.08 8.32 1.73
C ASP A 478 5.23 9.16 3.00
N ALA A 479 4.26 9.10 3.93
CA ALA A 479 4.36 9.72 5.25
C ALA A 479 5.60 9.23 6.02
N GLN A 480 5.91 7.93 5.97
CA GLN A 480 7.11 7.37 6.56
C GLN A 480 8.40 8.01 6.01
N SER A 481 8.48 8.12 4.68
CA SER A 481 9.62 8.73 4.00
C SER A 481 9.79 10.20 4.42
N ASP A 482 8.69 10.94 4.50
CA ASP A 482 8.69 12.35 4.91
C ASP A 482 9.09 12.54 6.38
N ILE A 483 8.64 11.65 7.27
CA ILE A 483 9.07 11.62 8.68
C ILE A 483 10.60 11.45 8.77
N ASP A 484 11.17 10.54 7.98
CA ASP A 484 12.61 10.29 7.99
C ASP A 484 13.41 11.45 7.37
N ALA A 485 12.87 12.11 6.35
CA ALA A 485 13.44 13.35 5.80
C ALA A 485 13.42 14.50 6.81
N ALA A 486 12.29 14.70 7.50
CA ALA A 486 12.16 15.71 8.56
C ALA A 486 13.14 15.44 9.72
N ARG A 487 13.32 14.18 10.13
CA ARG A 487 14.34 13.80 11.13
C ARG A 487 15.76 14.17 10.70
N GLN A 488 16.06 14.08 9.40
CA GLN A 488 17.36 14.47 8.87
C GLN A 488 17.52 16.00 8.86
N ALA A 489 16.48 16.74 8.50
CA ALA A 489 16.49 18.20 8.51
C ALA A 489 16.69 18.80 9.92
N LEU A 490 16.25 18.09 10.97
CA LEU A 490 16.41 18.52 12.36
C LEU A 490 17.75 18.13 13.01
N ARG A 491 18.63 17.41 12.31
CA ARG A 491 19.99 17.06 12.77
C ARG A 491 21.01 18.09 12.32
#